data_AF-G2T5B8-F1
#
_entry.id   AF-G2T5B8-F1
#
_cell.length_a   1.000
_cell.length_b   1.000
_cell.length_c   1.000
_cell.angle_alpha   90.00
_cell.angle_beta   90.00
_cell.angle_gamma   90.00
#
_symmetry.space_group_name_H-M   'P 1'
#
loop_
_entity.id
_entity.type
_entity.pdbx_description
1 polymer ?
#
loop_
_entity_poly.entity_id
_entity_poly.type
_entity_poly.pdbx_seq_one_letter_code
_entity_poly.pdbx_strand_id
1 'polypeptide(L)' 'MNKPDMEDMKKTLNRTGLIHIAFSVGSKEKVDELTMKLEEAGYPVVSGPRTTGDGYYESCVVAIEENQIEITV' A
#
# COMPACT_ATOMS: atom_id res chain seq x y z
N MET A 1 7.43 15.17 -16.08
CA MET A 1 8.08 14.50 -17.24
C MET A 1 7.11 13.45 -17.73
N ASN A 2 6.81 13.38 -19.03
CA ASN A 2 5.93 12.35 -19.61
C ASN A 2 6.75 11.58 -20.67
N LYS A 3 6.72 10.24 -20.61
CA LYS A 3 7.37 9.33 -21.56
C LYS A 3 6.31 8.37 -22.09
N PRO A 4 5.74 8.61 -23.29
CA PRO A 4 4.60 7.84 -23.79
C PRO A 4 4.94 6.37 -24.10
N ASP A 5 6.21 6.06 -24.37
CA ASP A 5 6.67 4.69 -24.66
C ASP A 5 7.07 3.91 -23.40
N MET A 6 6.69 4.39 -22.20
CA MET A 6 7.01 3.72 -20.95
C MET A 6 6.06 2.54 -20.73
N GLU A 7 6.61 1.33 -20.66
CA GLU A 7 5.82 0.13 -20.41
C GLU A 7 5.35 0.09 -18.95
N ASP A 8 4.04 -0.05 -18.76
CA ASP A 8 3.43 -0.33 -17.45
C ASP A 8 3.02 -1.81 -17.39
N MET A 9 3.96 -2.65 -16.98
CA MET A 9 3.71 -4.08 -16.84
C MET A 9 2.79 -4.35 -15.64
N LYS A 10 1.93 -5.37 -15.78
CA LYS A 10 1.06 -5.86 -14.70
C LYS A 10 1.86 -6.22 -13.45
N LYS A 11 1.40 -5.77 -12.28
CA LYS A 11 2.10 -5.95 -11.01
C LYS A 11 1.39 -6.97 -10.13
N THR A 12 1.80 -8.23 -10.20
CA THR A 12 1.34 -9.25 -9.24
C THR A 12 1.80 -8.90 -7.82
N LEU A 13 1.00 -9.23 -6.80
CA LEU A 13 1.31 -8.90 -5.40
C LEU A 13 2.68 -9.46 -4.96
N ASN A 14 2.98 -10.70 -5.35
CA ASN A 14 4.27 -11.33 -5.14
C ASN A 14 5.04 -11.29 -6.46
N ARG A 15 6.13 -10.51 -6.50
CA ARG A 15 7.04 -10.38 -7.63
C ARG A 15 8.45 -10.00 -7.15
N THR A 16 9.43 -10.03 -8.03
CA THR A 16 10.77 -9.49 -7.76
C THR A 16 10.86 -8.02 -8.19
N GLY A 17 11.89 -7.31 -7.74
CA GLY A 17 12.06 -5.88 -8.03
C GLY A 17 11.40 -4.98 -6.99
N LEU A 18 11.00 -3.76 -7.38
CA LEU A 18 10.25 -2.86 -6.49
C LEU A 18 8.79 -3.32 -6.40
N ILE A 19 8.37 -3.71 -5.20
CA ILE A 19 7.07 -4.37 -4.99
C ILE A 19 6.06 -3.55 -4.19
N HIS A 20 6.53 -2.72 -3.27
CA HIS A 20 5.73 -1.80 -2.46
C HIS A 20 6.56 -0.58 -2.05
N ILE A 21 5.89 0.41 -1.48
CA ILE A 21 6.48 1.52 -0.73
C ILE A 21 5.71 1.65 0.59
N ALA A 22 6.41 1.89 1.70
CA ALA A 22 5.82 2.08 3.01
C ALA A 22 5.85 3.56 3.43
N PHE A 23 4.76 4.05 4.02
CA PHE A 23 4.67 5.36 4.64
C PHE A 23 4.28 5.21 6.12
N SER A 24 5.13 5.74 7.01
CA SER A 24 4.83 5.84 8.44
C SER A 24 3.93 7.05 8.69
N VAL A 25 2.82 6.82 9.41
CA VAL A 25 1.86 7.85 9.81
C VAL A 25 1.95 8.19 11.31
N GLY A 26 2.77 7.45 12.06
CA GLY A 26 3.18 7.78 13.43
C GLY A 26 2.26 7.27 14.55
N SER A 27 1.12 6.65 14.24
CA SER A 27 0.29 5.97 15.25
C SER A 27 -0.63 4.92 14.63
N LYS A 28 -1.09 3.96 15.44
CA LYS A 28 -1.99 2.89 14.99
C LYS A 28 -3.34 3.43 14.52
N GLU A 29 -3.85 4.43 15.24
CA GLU A 29 -5.13 5.08 14.95
C GLU A 29 -5.10 5.76 13.59
N LYS A 30 -3.95 6.33 13.20
CA LYS A 30 -3.78 6.93 11.87
C LYS A 30 -3.66 5.87 10.77
N VAL A 31 -3.08 4.70 11.06
CA VAL A 31 -3.11 3.56 10.14
C VAL A 31 -4.56 3.15 9.89
N ASP A 32 -5.35 2.96 10.95
CA ASP A 32 -6.76 2.60 10.86
C ASP A 32 -7.58 3.63 10.07
N GLU A 33 -7.47 4.91 10.45
CA GLU A 33 -8.20 6.02 9.84
C GLU A 33 -7.86 6.16 8.34
N LEU A 34 -6.58 6.12 7.98
CA LEU A 34 -6.18 6.27 6.58
C LEU A 34 -6.59 5.05 5.75
N THR A 35 -6.50 3.85 6.32
CA THR A 35 -6.92 2.62 5.62
C THR A 35 -8.41 2.66 5.30
N MET A 36 -9.24 3.01 6.28
CA MET A 36 -10.69 3.15 6.10
C MET A 36 -11.03 4.20 5.06
N LYS A 37 -10.39 5.37 5.10
CA LYS A 37 -10.57 6.44 4.10
C LYS A 37 -10.23 5.98 2.69
N LEU A 38 -9.18 5.18 2.52
CA LEU A 38 -8.77 4.67 1.21
C LEU A 38 -9.72 3.57 0.72
N GLU A 39 -10.17 2.68 1.60
CA GLU A 39 -11.20 1.68 1.28
C GLU A 39 -12.51 2.34 0.83
N GLU A 40 -12.99 3.34 1.57
CA GLU A 40 -14.18 4.13 1.23
C GLU A 40 -14.03 4.89 -0.10
N ALA A 41 -12.80 5.31 -0.43
CA ALA A 41 -12.47 5.92 -1.72
C ALA A 41 -12.35 4.89 -2.88
N GLY A 42 -12.51 3.60 -2.61
CA GLY A 42 -12.52 2.52 -3.60
C GLY A 42 -11.15 1.92 -3.90
N TYR A 43 -10.13 2.20 -3.09
CA TYR A 43 -8.83 1.54 -3.22
C TYR A 43 -8.88 0.13 -2.61
N PRO A 44 -8.44 -0.91 -3.34
CA PRO A 44 -8.42 -2.27 -2.81
C PRO A 44 -7.51 -2.39 -1.57
N VAL A 45 -8.08 -2.82 -0.45
CA VAL A 45 -7.32 -3.21 0.74
C VAL A 45 -6.90 -4.67 0.58
N VAL A 46 -5.60 -4.93 0.46
CA VAL A 46 -5.05 -6.29 0.34
C VAL A 46 -4.75 -6.90 1.71
N SER A 47 -4.49 -6.06 2.71
CA SER A 47 -4.40 -6.44 4.12
C SER A 47 -4.92 -5.30 4.99
N GLY A 48 -5.92 -5.57 5.83
CA GLY A 48 -6.38 -4.62 6.84
C GLY A 48 -5.32 -4.35 7.93
N PRO A 49 -5.54 -3.35 8.79
CA PRO A 49 -4.64 -2.98 9.88
C PRO A 49 -4.39 -4.16 10.83
N ARG A 50 -3.12 -4.54 11.02
CA ARG A 50 -2.71 -5.65 11.88
C ARG A 50 -1.26 -5.51 12.30
N THR A 51 -0.86 -6.26 13.34
CA THR A 51 0.55 -6.48 13.63
C THR A 51 1.09 -7.61 12.74
N THR A 52 2.17 -7.39 12.03
CA THR A 52 2.87 -8.39 11.20
C THR A 52 3.83 -9.26 12.02
N GLY A 53 4.36 -10.32 11.40
CA GLY A 53 5.29 -11.24 12.06
C GLY A 53 6.64 -10.65 12.42
N ASP A 54 7.02 -9.54 11.78
CA ASP A 54 8.22 -8.74 12.04
C ASP A 54 7.96 -7.54 12.98
N GLY A 55 6.73 -7.37 13.47
CA GLY A 55 6.40 -6.47 14.58
C GLY A 55 5.88 -5.08 14.20
N TYR A 56 5.68 -4.79 12.92
CA TYR A 56 5.06 -3.54 12.48
C TYR A 56 3.55 -3.62 12.67
N TYR A 57 2.95 -2.49 13.06
CA TYR A 57 1.51 -2.32 12.93
C TYR A 57 1.23 -1.58 11.64
N GLU A 58 0.54 -2.23 10.72
CA GLU A 58 0.40 -1.76 9.35
C GLU A 58 -0.86 -2.26 8.67
N SER A 59 -1.24 -1.59 7.58
CA SER A 59 -2.16 -2.08 6.57
C SER A 59 -1.52 -1.97 5.19
N CYS A 60 -2.13 -2.60 4.18
CA CYS A 60 -1.65 -2.54 2.80
C CYS A 60 -2.81 -2.38 1.82
N VAL A 61 -2.66 -1.41 0.91
CA VAL A 61 -3.62 -1.07 -0.15
C VAL A 61 -2.95 -1.12 -1.53
N VAL A 62 -3.73 -1.28 -2.59
CA VAL A 62 -3.26 -1.07 -3.97
C VAL A 62 -3.77 0.26 -4.48
N ALA A 63 -2.86 1.12 -4.94
CA ALA A 63 -3.21 2.46 -5.39
C ALA A 63 -2.60 2.80 -6.75
N ILE A 64 -1.42 3.42 -6.77
CA ILE A 64 -0.83 4.02 -7.97
C ILE A 64 -0.16 2.94 -8.83
N GLU A 65 -0.56 2.84 -10.10
CA GLU A 65 0.01 1.90 -11.09
C GLU A 65 0.04 0.44 -10.58
N GLU A 66 -1.01 0.01 -9.87
CA GLU A 66 -1.10 -1.33 -9.27
C GLU A 66 0.01 -1.65 -8.23
N ASN A 67 0.70 -0.64 -7.71
CA ASN A 67 1.68 -0.82 -6.65
C ASN A 67 1.00 -0.91 -5.28
N GLN A 68 1.59 -1.73 -4.41
CA GLN A 68 1.22 -1.84 -3.02
C GLN A 68 1.77 -0.65 -2.22
N ILE A 69 0.94 -0.11 -1.35
CA ILE A 69 1.32 0.93 -0.39
C ILE A 69 1.04 0.37 1.00
N GLU A 70 2.10 0.24 1.79
CA GLU A 70 2.01 -0.10 3.21
C GLU A 70 1.87 1.18 4.02
N ILE A 71 0.91 1.20 4.93
CA ILE A 71 0.68 2.31 5.85
C ILE A 71 1.06 1.79 7.22
N THR A 72 2.14 2.31 7.78
CA THR A 72 2.74 1.80 9.03
C THR A 72 2.68 2.84 10.13
N VAL A 73 2.97 2.41 11.36
CA VAL A 73 3.36 3.34 12.43
C VAL A 73 4.72 3.94 12.13
#